data_AF-A0A6L6PFI1-F1
#
_entry.id   AF-A0A6L6PFI1-F1
#
_cell.length_a   1.000
_cell.length_b   1.000
_cell.length_c   1.000
_cell.angle_alpha   90.00
_cell.angle_beta   90.00
_cell.angle_gamma   90.00
#
_symmetry.space_group_name_H-M   'P 1'
#
loop_
_entity.id
_entity.type
_entity.pdbx_description
1 polymer ?
#
loop_
_entity_poly.entity_id
_entity_poly.type
_entity_poly.pdbx_seq_one_letter_code
_entity_poly.pdbx_strand_id
1 'polypeptide(L)'
;MAAPQLSLKARALRFLSLREHSRLELGRKLAKYAGEGDDVDALLDLLEKNNWLSQERFSESLIHRRASRYGNGRIVAELQSHGVQGEALQELKSHLADTELVRAQEIWQRKFGVVATDPQDRHKQIRFLLQRGFSQRVVQKVIKGADLDE
;
A
#
# COMPACT_ATOMS: atom_id res chain seq x y z
N MET A 1 9.97 -21.29 -34.34
CA MET A 1 11.10 -20.91 -33.45
C MET A 1 10.52 -20.39 -32.15
N ALA A 2 10.95 -20.90 -30.99
CA ALA A 2 10.54 -20.35 -29.70
C ALA A 2 11.10 -18.94 -29.54
N ALA A 3 10.30 -17.99 -29.04
CA ALA A 3 10.77 -16.64 -28.77
C ALA A 3 11.97 -16.65 -27.80
N PRO A 4 12.97 -15.78 -27.98
CA PRO A 4 14.13 -15.76 -27.09
C PRO A 4 13.69 -15.50 -25.64
N GLN A 5 14.19 -16.33 -24.72
CA GLN A 5 13.91 -16.16 -23.30
C GLN A 5 14.56 -14.85 -22.81
N LEU A 6 13.75 -13.97 -22.22
CA LEU A 6 14.25 -12.73 -21.62
C LEU A 6 15.24 -13.04 -20.51
N SER A 7 16.39 -12.35 -20.50
CA SER A 7 17.35 -12.37 -19.39
C SER A 7 16.72 -11.83 -18.10
N LEU A 8 17.27 -12.19 -16.93
CA LEU A 8 16.79 -11.67 -15.65
C LEU A 8 16.77 -10.14 -15.61
N LYS A 9 17.81 -9.48 -16.15
CA LYS A 9 17.86 -8.02 -16.27
C LYS A 9 16.73 -7.48 -17.14
N ALA A 10 16.48 -8.08 -18.31
CA ALA A 10 15.38 -7.65 -19.19
C ALA A 10 14.00 -7.85 -18.53
N ARG A 11 13.82 -8.94 -17.77
CA ARG A 11 12.59 -9.17 -16.97
C ARG A 11 12.43 -8.13 -15.88
N ALA A 12 13.51 -7.83 -15.15
CA ALA A 12 13.49 -6.81 -14.09
C ALA A 12 13.09 -5.44 -14.65
N LEU A 13 13.72 -5.02 -15.75
CA LEU A 13 13.39 -3.76 -16.43
C LEU A 13 11.94 -3.71 -16.90
N ARG A 14 11.41 -4.82 -17.43
CA ARG A 14 10.00 -4.92 -17.81
C ARG A 14 9.05 -4.80 -16.61
N PHE A 15 9.40 -5.34 -15.45
CA PHE A 15 8.58 -5.14 -14.25
C PHE A 15 8.61 -3.69 -13.79
N LEU A 16 9.81 -3.09 -13.73
CA LEU A 16 10.01 -1.72 -13.28
C LEU A 16 9.39 -0.68 -14.22
N SER A 17 9.32 -0.97 -15.54
CA SER A 17 8.66 -0.07 -16.49
C SER A 17 7.14 -0.01 -16.34
N LEU A 18 6.53 -1.03 -15.72
CA LEU A 18 5.07 -1.07 -15.50
C LEU A 18 4.66 -0.37 -14.22
N ARG A 19 5.47 -0.50 -13.15
CA ARG A 19 5.29 0.22 -11.89
C ARG A 19 6.49 0.05 -10.97
N GLU A 20 6.52 0.84 -9.90
CA GLU A 20 7.42 0.64 -8.77
C GLU A 20 7.19 -0.71 -8.09
N HIS A 21 8.29 -1.33 -7.65
CA HIS A 21 8.33 -2.61 -6.95
C HIS A 21 9.22 -2.48 -5.73
N SER A 22 8.91 -3.21 -4.66
CA SER A 22 9.87 -3.33 -3.56
C SER A 22 10.97 -4.32 -3.95
N ARG A 23 12.14 -4.21 -3.32
CA ARG A 23 13.23 -5.18 -3.47
C ARG A 23 12.75 -6.61 -3.25
N LEU A 24 12.02 -6.85 -2.15
CA LEU A 24 11.46 -8.16 -1.85
C LEU A 24 10.47 -8.65 -2.91
N GLU A 25 9.61 -7.77 -3.43
CA GLU A 25 8.65 -8.14 -4.47
C GLU A 25 9.36 -8.52 -5.77
N LEU A 26 10.31 -7.70 -6.21
CA LEU A 26 11.05 -7.91 -7.44
C LEU A 26 11.92 -9.17 -7.33
N GLY A 27 12.63 -9.36 -6.22
CA GLY A 27 13.40 -10.57 -5.94
C GLY A 27 12.55 -11.84 -6.01
N ARG A 28 11.38 -11.87 -5.34
CA ARG A 28 10.45 -13.01 -5.42
C ARG A 28 9.94 -13.29 -6.84
N LYS A 29 9.78 -12.26 -7.67
CA LYS A 29 9.37 -12.42 -9.07
C LYS A 29 10.50 -12.97 -9.93
N LEU A 30 11.72 -12.47 -9.75
CA LEU A 30 12.90 -12.86 -10.51
C LEU A 30 13.38 -14.28 -10.15
N ALA A 31 13.29 -14.67 -8.88
CA ALA A 31 13.70 -16.00 -8.40
C ALA A 31 13.00 -17.15 -9.14
N LYS A 32 11.79 -16.93 -9.68
CA LYS A 32 11.05 -17.91 -10.49
C LYS A 32 11.68 -18.19 -11.86
N TYR A 33 12.60 -17.34 -12.29
CA TYR A 33 13.26 -17.40 -13.59
C TYR A 33 14.78 -17.55 -13.47
N ALA A 34 15.33 -17.52 -12.25
CA ALA A 34 16.75 -17.65 -12.01
C ALA A 34 17.18 -19.11 -12.23
N GLY A 35 18.27 -19.29 -12.99
CA GLY A 35 18.91 -20.58 -13.22
C GLY A 35 20.16 -20.77 -12.38
N GLU A 36 20.87 -21.86 -12.62
CA GLU A 36 22.16 -22.13 -12.00
C GLU A 36 23.20 -21.07 -12.41
N GLY A 37 23.83 -20.45 -11.42
CA GLY A 37 24.81 -19.36 -11.62
C GLY A 37 24.21 -17.95 -11.69
N ASP A 38 22.89 -17.80 -11.68
CA ASP A 38 22.26 -16.48 -11.56
C ASP A 38 22.30 -15.97 -10.11
N ASP A 39 22.70 -14.71 -9.94
CA ASP A 39 22.66 -14.00 -8.66
C ASP A 39 21.60 -12.90 -8.70
N VAL A 40 20.44 -13.21 -8.11
CA VAL A 40 19.31 -12.26 -8.04
C VAL A 40 19.64 -11.09 -7.14
N ASP A 41 20.36 -11.30 -6.04
CA ASP A 41 20.67 -10.23 -5.09
C ASP A 41 21.68 -9.24 -5.69
N ALA A 42 22.72 -9.73 -6.38
CA ALA A 42 23.65 -8.87 -7.11
C ALA A 42 22.95 -8.07 -8.22
N LEU A 43 21.96 -8.64 -8.90
CA LEU A 43 21.15 -7.90 -9.86
C LEU A 43 20.30 -6.83 -9.17
N LEU A 44 19.65 -7.13 -8.05
CA LEU A 44 18.87 -6.14 -7.29
C LEU A 44 19.75 -4.99 -6.80
N ASP A 45 20.95 -5.28 -6.31
CA ASP A 45 21.95 -4.27 -5.90
C ASP A 45 22.34 -3.37 -7.07
N LEU A 46 22.56 -3.95 -8.25
CA LEU A 46 22.83 -3.18 -9.47
C LEU A 46 21.65 -2.25 -9.81
N LEU A 47 20.40 -2.72 -9.69
CA LEU A 47 19.22 -1.91 -9.98
C LEU A 47 19.05 -0.76 -8.98
N GLU A 48 19.33 -0.98 -7.70
CA GLU A 48 19.29 0.05 -6.66
C GLU A 48 20.41 1.07 -6.87
N LYS A 49 21.64 0.61 -7.16
CA LYS A 49 22.79 1.49 -7.44
C LYS A 49 22.55 2.41 -8.63
N ASN A 50 21.84 1.94 -9.65
CA ASN A 50 21.43 2.75 -10.81
C ASN A 50 20.12 3.51 -10.58
N ASN A 51 19.57 3.49 -9.37
CA ASN A 51 18.31 4.12 -8.99
C ASN A 51 17.09 3.67 -9.83
N TRP A 52 17.15 2.47 -10.44
CA TRP A 52 16.01 1.88 -11.15
C TRP A 52 15.04 1.19 -10.18
N LEU A 53 15.55 0.67 -9.06
CA LEU A 53 14.79 0.15 -7.94
C LEU A 53 14.95 1.12 -6.75
N SER A 54 13.85 1.56 -6.15
CA SER A 54 13.87 2.49 -5.02
C SER A 54 12.76 2.17 -4.02
N GLN A 55 13.14 1.97 -2.74
CA GLN A 55 12.19 1.73 -1.66
C GLN A 55 11.29 2.95 -1.42
N GLU A 56 11.83 4.16 -1.56
CA GLU A 56 11.12 5.42 -1.37
C GLU A 56 10.00 5.57 -2.42
N ARG A 57 10.35 5.50 -3.72
CA ARG A 57 9.35 5.56 -4.80
C ARG A 57 8.32 4.45 -4.72
N PHE A 58 8.75 3.24 -4.34
CA PHE A 58 7.83 2.13 -4.08
C PHE A 58 6.82 2.48 -2.98
N SER A 59 7.29 3.03 -1.86
CA SER A 59 6.44 3.34 -0.70
C SER A 59 5.41 4.42 -1.04
N GLU A 60 5.83 5.50 -1.69
CA GLU A 60 4.95 6.57 -2.17
C GLU A 60 3.91 6.04 -3.17
N SER A 61 4.37 5.28 -4.18
CA SER A 61 3.49 4.69 -5.19
C SER A 61 2.47 3.72 -4.58
N LEU A 62 2.87 2.96 -3.56
CA LEU A 62 1.96 2.08 -2.82
C LEU A 62 0.90 2.89 -2.07
N ILE A 63 1.32 3.90 -1.30
CA ILE A 63 0.42 4.78 -0.56
C ILE A 63 -0.59 5.42 -1.50
N HIS A 64 -0.13 6.04 -2.59
CA HIS A 64 -0.99 6.69 -3.57
C HIS A 64 -2.07 5.75 -4.13
N ARG A 65 -1.70 4.51 -4.48
CA ARG A 65 -2.66 3.51 -5.00
C ARG A 65 -3.64 2.97 -3.95
N ARG A 66 -3.27 2.98 -2.67
CA ARG A 66 -4.07 2.34 -1.59
C ARG A 66 -4.90 3.34 -0.79
N ALA A 67 -4.45 4.58 -0.65
CA ALA A 67 -5.05 5.59 0.22
C ALA A 67 -6.53 5.85 -0.07
N SER A 68 -6.94 5.81 -1.35
CA SER A 68 -8.34 6.02 -1.75
C SER A 68 -9.30 4.90 -1.34
N ARG A 69 -8.79 3.77 -0.80
CA ARG A 69 -9.58 2.57 -0.49
C ARG A 69 -9.37 2.02 0.91
N TYR A 70 -8.23 2.29 1.51
CA TYR A 70 -7.78 1.66 2.76
C TYR A 70 -7.26 2.68 3.76
N GLY A 71 -7.46 2.37 5.04
CA GLY A 71 -6.89 3.12 6.15
C GLY A 71 -5.45 2.74 6.43
N ASN A 72 -4.83 3.49 7.34
CA ASN A 72 -3.38 3.44 7.57
C ASN A 72 -2.93 2.05 8.05
N GLY A 73 -3.75 1.36 8.84
CA GLY A 73 -3.41 0.02 9.34
C GLY A 73 -3.14 -0.99 8.22
N ARG A 74 -3.93 -0.96 7.13
CA ARG A 74 -3.68 -1.85 5.98
C ARG A 74 -2.50 -1.40 5.13
N ILE A 75 -2.35 -0.10 4.90
CA ILE A 75 -1.25 0.44 4.10
C ILE A 75 0.09 0.14 4.78
N VAL A 76 0.18 0.39 6.09
CA VAL A 76 1.36 0.11 6.90
C VAL A 76 1.69 -1.38 6.92
N ALA A 77 0.69 -2.25 7.08
CA ALA A 77 0.93 -3.70 7.05
C ALA A 77 1.48 -4.16 5.68
N GLU A 78 0.96 -3.59 4.58
CA GLU A 78 1.46 -3.88 3.23
C GLU A 78 2.91 -3.37 3.08
N LEU A 79 3.21 -2.13 3.47
CA LEU A 79 4.59 -1.58 3.48
C LEU A 79 5.57 -2.48 4.26
N GLN A 80 5.19 -2.92 5.46
CA GLN A 80 5.99 -3.82 6.29
C GLN A 80 6.22 -5.17 5.62
N SER A 81 5.19 -5.75 5.00
CA SER A 81 5.31 -7.02 4.26
C SER A 81 6.28 -6.94 3.06
N HIS A 82 6.54 -5.72 2.61
CA HIS A 82 7.46 -5.38 1.53
C HIS A 82 8.84 -4.91 2.03
N GLY A 83 9.11 -4.99 3.34
CA GLY A 83 10.40 -4.68 3.95
C GLY A 83 10.58 -3.25 4.43
N VAL A 84 9.57 -2.38 4.31
CA VAL A 84 9.67 -0.99 4.78
C VAL A 84 9.53 -0.96 6.30
N GLN A 85 10.60 -0.58 6.98
CA GLN A 85 10.71 -0.62 8.45
C GLN A 85 11.54 0.58 8.96
N GLY A 86 11.76 0.65 10.27
CA GLY A 86 12.59 1.68 10.90
C GLY A 86 12.03 3.09 10.75
N GLU A 87 12.93 4.06 10.62
CA GLU A 87 12.62 5.50 10.54
C GLU A 87 11.73 5.84 9.34
N ALA A 88 12.04 5.31 8.15
CA ALA A 88 11.24 5.51 6.95
C ALA A 88 9.76 5.11 7.16
N LEU A 89 9.50 4.00 7.86
CA LEU A 89 8.13 3.61 8.16
C LEU A 89 7.45 4.58 9.14
N GLN A 90 8.18 5.14 10.11
CA GLN A 90 7.61 6.09 11.08
C GLN A 90 7.27 7.42 10.42
N GLU A 91 8.13 7.90 9.53
CA GLU A 91 7.87 9.10 8.73
C GLU A 91 6.60 8.92 7.88
N LEU A 92 6.50 7.82 7.13
CA LEU A 92 5.31 7.51 6.32
C LEU A 92 4.04 7.40 7.16
N LYS A 93 4.12 6.81 8.37
CA LYS A 93 2.98 6.75 9.30
C LYS A 93 2.51 8.14 9.72
N SER A 94 3.45 9.06 9.98
CA SER A 94 3.13 10.44 10.38
C SER A 94 2.36 11.15 9.27
N HIS A 95 2.88 11.14 8.03
CA HIS A 95 2.21 11.75 6.87
C HIS A 95 0.84 11.14 6.57
N LEU A 96 0.72 9.82 6.73
CA LEU A 96 -0.55 9.13 6.52
C LEU A 96 -1.61 9.51 7.56
N ALA A 97 -1.21 9.86 8.79
CA ALA A 97 -2.13 10.19 9.88
C ALA A 97 -2.88 11.50 9.63
N ASP A 98 -2.21 12.49 9.04
CA ASP A 98 -2.75 13.84 8.79
C ASP A 98 -4.00 13.81 7.89
N THR A 99 -4.03 12.85 6.97
CA THR A 99 -5.05 12.74 5.92
C THR A 99 -6.02 11.57 6.15
N GLU A 100 -5.81 10.74 7.18
CA GLU A 100 -6.60 9.51 7.38
C GLU A 100 -8.09 9.80 7.61
N LEU A 101 -8.41 10.84 8.39
CA LEU A 101 -9.79 11.19 8.70
C LEU A 101 -10.59 11.58 7.45
N VAL A 102 -10.03 12.47 6.64
CA VAL A 102 -10.67 12.95 5.40
C VAL A 102 -10.93 11.77 4.45
N ARG A 103 -9.93 10.89 4.26
CA ARG A 103 -10.08 9.69 3.44
C ARG A 103 -11.16 8.74 3.97
N ALA A 104 -11.25 8.57 5.29
CA ALA A 104 -12.27 7.74 5.91
C ALA A 104 -13.67 8.29 5.68
N GLN A 105 -13.85 9.61 5.84
CA GLN A 105 -15.11 10.31 5.57
C GLN A 105 -15.55 10.15 4.11
N GLU A 106 -14.66 10.37 3.15
CA GLU A 106 -14.98 10.21 1.73
C GLU A 106 -15.44 8.78 1.39
N ILE A 107 -14.74 7.77 1.91
CA ILE A 107 -15.08 6.36 1.65
C ILE A 107 -16.41 5.99 2.32
N TRP A 108 -16.64 6.49 3.54
CA TRP A 108 -17.91 6.30 4.24
C TRP A 108 -19.07 7.00 3.51
N GLN A 109 -18.88 8.25 3.07
CA GLN A 109 -19.88 9.05 2.36
C GLN A 109 -20.31 8.38 1.06
N ARG A 110 -19.35 7.87 0.27
CA ARG A 110 -19.65 7.16 -0.99
C ARG A 110 -20.48 5.90 -0.79
N LYS A 111 -20.47 5.28 0.40
CA LYS A 111 -21.19 4.03 0.66
C LYS A 111 -22.48 4.22 1.45
N PHE A 112 -22.46 5.05 2.48
CA PHE A 112 -23.55 5.19 3.44
C PHE A 112 -24.18 6.58 3.42
N GLY A 113 -23.36 7.63 3.32
CA GLY A 113 -23.81 9.03 3.21
C GLY A 113 -24.41 9.64 4.48
N VAL A 114 -25.05 8.84 5.33
CA VAL A 114 -25.71 9.26 6.56
C VAL A 114 -25.43 8.26 7.68
N VAL A 115 -25.32 8.75 8.92
CA VAL A 115 -25.15 7.88 10.09
C VAL A 115 -26.45 7.14 10.36
N ALA A 116 -26.33 5.82 10.50
CA ALA A 116 -27.49 5.01 10.82
C ALA A 116 -27.96 5.27 12.26
N THR A 117 -29.27 5.48 12.41
CA THR A 117 -29.95 5.63 13.70
C THR A 117 -30.11 4.30 14.42
N ASP A 118 -30.36 3.22 13.68
CA ASP A 118 -30.44 1.87 14.22
C ASP A 118 -29.06 1.37 14.69
N PRO A 119 -28.94 0.81 15.92
CA PRO A 119 -27.69 0.29 16.43
C PRO A 119 -27.04 -0.79 15.54
N GLN A 120 -27.81 -1.68 14.91
CA GLN A 120 -27.24 -2.73 14.06
C GLN A 120 -26.62 -2.13 12.79
N ASP A 121 -27.30 -1.19 12.17
CA ASP A 121 -26.80 -0.51 10.97
C ASP A 121 -25.59 0.38 11.28
N ARG A 122 -25.56 1.04 12.44
CA ARG A 122 -24.38 1.78 12.92
C ARG A 122 -23.16 0.85 13.08
N HIS A 123 -23.36 -0.35 13.65
CA HIS A 123 -22.30 -1.35 13.72
C HIS A 123 -21.80 -1.81 12.34
N LYS A 124 -22.67 -1.88 11.33
CA LYS A 124 -22.26 -2.20 9.94
C LYS A 124 -21.34 -1.12 9.38
N GLN A 125 -21.64 0.16 9.62
CA GLN A 125 -20.80 1.28 9.19
C GLN A 125 -19.42 1.26 9.86
N ILE A 126 -19.39 1.05 11.18
CA ILE A 126 -18.14 0.92 11.96
C ILE A 126 -17.30 -0.24 11.42
N ARG A 127 -17.90 -1.43 11.31
CA ARG A 127 -17.22 -2.64 10.83
C ARG A 127 -16.64 -2.45 9.42
N PHE A 128 -17.37 -1.76 8.55
CA PHE A 128 -16.93 -1.47 7.19
C PHE A 128 -15.61 -0.67 7.14
N LEU A 129 -15.47 0.35 7.98
CA LEU A 129 -14.26 1.16 8.06
C LEU A 129 -13.11 0.40 8.74
N LEU A 130 -13.39 -0.32 9.84
CA LEU A 130 -12.38 -1.12 10.52
C LEU A 130 -11.79 -2.22 9.62
N GLN A 131 -12.62 -2.91 8.83
CA GLN A 131 -12.16 -3.93 7.89
C GLN A 131 -11.27 -3.36 6.77
N ARG A 132 -11.41 -2.06 6.48
CA ARG A 132 -10.53 -1.31 5.55
C ARG A 132 -9.23 -0.83 6.20
N GLY A 133 -9.06 -1.02 7.51
CA GLY A 133 -7.84 -0.68 8.23
C GLY A 133 -7.79 0.74 8.77
N PHE A 134 -8.93 1.43 8.87
CA PHE A 134 -9.00 2.72 9.55
C PHE A 134 -8.87 2.54 11.06
N SER A 135 -8.17 3.46 11.71
CA SER A 135 -7.99 3.44 13.17
C SER A 135 -9.33 3.65 13.91
N GLN A 136 -9.49 3.04 15.08
CA GLN A 136 -10.69 3.19 15.91
C GLN A 136 -11.02 4.66 16.20
N ARG A 137 -9.99 5.47 16.47
CA ARG A 137 -10.10 6.92 16.69
C ARG A 137 -10.71 7.63 15.48
N VAL A 138 -10.25 7.32 14.26
CA VAL A 138 -10.81 7.89 13.03
C VAL A 138 -12.24 7.41 12.81
N VAL A 139 -12.52 6.12 12.98
CA VAL A 139 -13.88 5.59 12.81
C VAL A 139 -14.88 6.27 13.75
N GLN A 140 -14.52 6.46 15.02
CA GLN A 140 -15.37 7.19 15.96
C GLN A 140 -15.60 8.63 15.54
N LYS A 141 -14.59 9.32 15.00
CA LYS A 141 -14.73 10.69 14.51
C LYS A 141 -15.64 10.79 13.28
N VAL A 142 -15.56 9.84 12.35
CA VAL A 142 -16.47 9.81 11.18
C VAL A 142 -17.91 9.66 11.64
N ILE A 143 -18.16 8.70 12.54
CA ILE A 143 -19.51 8.39 13.01
C ILE A 143 -20.09 9.48 13.92
N LYS A 144 -19.26 10.18 14.72
CA LYS A 144 -19.71 11.32 15.55
C LYS A 144 -19.79 12.64 14.78
N GLY A 145 -18.89 12.86 13.82
CA GLY A 145 -18.84 14.11 13.05
C GLY A 145 -20.04 14.27 12.13
N ALA A 146 -20.54 13.17 11.58
CA ALA A 146 -21.78 13.19 10.80
C ALA A 146 -23.06 13.34 11.65
N ASP A 147 -22.96 13.29 13.00
CA ASP A 147 -24.05 13.68 13.91
C ASP A 147 -24.06 15.22 14.15
N LEU A 148 -23.03 15.98 13.70
CA LEU A 148 -22.84 17.41 14.01
C LEU A 148 -23.03 18.36 12.81
N ASP A 149 -23.28 17.83 11.62
CA ASP A 149 -23.52 18.62 10.40
C ASP A 149 -25.04 18.86 10.15
N GLU A 150 -25.85 18.95 11.22
CA GLU A 150 -27.24 19.47 11.20
C GLU A 150 -27.30 20.97 11.54
#